data_AF-S8G3Z7-F1
#
_entry.id   AF-S8G3Z7-F1
#
_cell.length_a   1.000
_cell.length_b   1.000
_cell.length_c   1.000
_cell.angle_alpha   90.00
_cell.angle_beta   90.00
_cell.angle_gamma   90.00
#
_symmetry.space_group_name_H-M   'P 1'
#
loop_
_entity.id
_entity.type
_entity.pdbx_description
1 polymer ?
#
loop_
_entity_poly.entity_id
_entity_poly.type
_entity_poly.pdbx_seq_one_letter_code
_entity_poly.pdbx_strand_id
1 'polypeptide(L)'
;MPSTLCTAKASYKKLPGTLELTPSHLQWTQDGKKAPSVRVAHAEAASLFSSKEGAPQVRLKVGLVSDEAGHNFTFTSPQPAALAEREKFKSELTNIISRNRSGVGTPAQTPGTPATPTPVNAAKARLPHSASKLALSRAASVDSRASGTPVGNDPTNDFRLRKKVLLANPELAALHRELVMGGHISENEFWEGREHLILAQAAAEGQKRGKPGQLVDPRPQTVDGEVKIIITPQLVHDIFEEYPVVAKAYSDNVPNKLSEAEFWKRYFQSKLFNAHRASIRSSAAQHVVKDDPIFDKYLEKDDDELEPRRLRDEGVDIFIDLGATSEDHGETGNIKDVTMQAGKQRAVLPLIRKFNEHSGRLLHTALGEPAAKRRRLDEGPDHNSQLDLEDLHDNEGSAGVLLDMQDRQRYFESRALESASQDANSGQQVDLTAALQGMRDSLGGWSEDLKNLKLENKAGDTALITMTKNVSARLEVKMRKHDIPESLFRQLTTCQTAANEFLRQFWLSIYPPVTEGQILSAASPAQKAAKAAKMIGYLGKTREKVDALAISARRDGIDPGRIQVAMKPMLDAVDKALAFWQARSAKDRAR
;
A
#
# COMPACT_ATOMS: atom_id res chain seq x y z
N MET A 1 -36.26 -2.28 -18.75
CA MET A 1 -36.61 -3.59 -18.17
C MET A 1 -35.34 -4.41 -18.11
N PRO A 2 -34.86 -4.88 -16.94
CA PRO A 2 -33.71 -5.78 -16.91
C PRO A 2 -34.09 -7.08 -17.62
N SER A 3 -33.35 -7.45 -18.66
CA SER A 3 -33.56 -8.68 -19.41
C SER A 3 -33.21 -9.89 -18.53
N THR A 4 -34.20 -10.63 -18.05
CA THR A 4 -34.00 -11.87 -17.29
C THR A 4 -33.54 -12.99 -18.22
N LEU A 5 -32.44 -13.66 -17.86
CA LEU A 5 -31.86 -14.76 -18.65
C LEU A 5 -32.56 -16.09 -18.37
N CYS A 6 -32.81 -16.37 -17.09
CA CYS A 6 -33.49 -17.58 -16.62
C CYS A 6 -34.32 -17.27 -15.38
N THR A 7 -35.49 -17.89 -15.25
CA THR A 7 -36.35 -17.79 -14.06
C THR A 7 -36.88 -19.17 -13.68
N ALA A 8 -36.96 -19.47 -12.39
CA ALA A 8 -37.49 -20.74 -11.87
C ALA A 8 -38.06 -20.59 -10.46
N LYS A 9 -38.99 -21.48 -10.09
CA LYS A 9 -39.49 -21.56 -8.71
C LYS A 9 -38.55 -22.41 -7.87
N ALA A 10 -37.98 -21.80 -6.84
CA ALA A 10 -37.02 -22.45 -5.96
C ALA A 10 -37.20 -22.00 -4.51
N SER A 11 -37.00 -22.94 -3.59
CA SER A 11 -36.98 -22.67 -2.17
C SER A 11 -35.55 -22.46 -1.66
N TYR A 12 -35.37 -21.47 -0.80
CA TYR A 12 -34.12 -21.16 -0.11
C TYR A 12 -34.38 -21.17 1.41
N LYS A 13 -33.58 -21.91 2.18
CA LYS A 13 -33.78 -22.09 3.64
C LYS A 13 -35.23 -22.46 4.02
N LYS A 14 -35.85 -23.37 3.25
CA LYS A 14 -37.26 -23.82 3.39
C LYS A 14 -38.34 -22.78 3.10
N LEU A 15 -37.98 -21.59 2.60
CA LEU A 15 -38.94 -20.57 2.18
C LEU A 15 -39.16 -20.67 0.67
N PRO A 16 -40.42 -20.68 0.16
CA PRO A 16 -40.71 -20.67 -1.27
C PRO A 16 -40.47 -19.28 -1.88
N GLY A 17 -40.03 -19.26 -3.13
CA GLY A 17 -39.73 -18.03 -3.86
C GLY A 17 -39.39 -18.27 -5.33
N THR A 18 -39.03 -17.18 -6.00
CA THR A 18 -38.62 -17.18 -7.41
C THR A 18 -37.14 -16.83 -7.52
N LEU A 19 -36.38 -17.71 -8.17
CA LEU A 19 -34.96 -17.54 -8.50
C LEU A 19 -34.85 -16.99 -9.92
N GLU A 20 -34.13 -15.88 -10.09
CA GLU A 20 -33.93 -15.23 -11.37
C GLU A 20 -32.44 -14.97 -11.61
N LEU A 21 -31.98 -15.25 -12.82
CA LEU A 21 -30.64 -14.92 -13.29
C LEU A 21 -30.73 -13.71 -14.22
N THR A 22 -30.09 -12.62 -13.83
CA THR A 22 -29.96 -11.38 -14.61
C THR A 22 -28.51 -11.30 -15.15
N PRO A 23 -28.20 -10.52 -16.21
CA PRO A 23 -26.83 -10.43 -16.73
C PRO A 23 -25.74 -10.02 -15.72
N SER A 24 -26.11 -9.40 -14.60
CA SER A 24 -25.19 -8.95 -13.55
C SER A 24 -25.27 -9.72 -12.22
N HIS A 25 -26.43 -10.32 -11.89
CA HIS A 25 -26.67 -10.93 -10.58
C HIS A 25 -27.59 -12.15 -10.66
N LEU A 26 -27.35 -13.10 -9.75
CA LEU A 26 -28.32 -14.13 -9.38
C LEU A 26 -29.14 -13.61 -8.20
N GLN A 27 -30.46 -13.54 -8.34
CA GLN A 27 -31.37 -13.01 -7.33
C GLN A 27 -32.46 -14.01 -6.96
N TRP A 28 -32.79 -14.09 -5.67
CA TRP A 28 -33.92 -14.87 -5.18
C TRP A 28 -34.87 -13.97 -4.41
N THR A 29 -36.15 -14.02 -4.80
CA THR A 29 -37.24 -13.24 -4.21
C THR A 29 -38.19 -14.19 -3.48
N GLN A 30 -38.49 -13.90 -2.22
CA GLN A 30 -39.46 -14.68 -1.45
C GLN A 30 -40.88 -14.37 -1.95
N ASP A 31 -41.73 -15.39 -2.05
CA ASP A 31 -43.13 -15.21 -2.43
C ASP A 31 -43.84 -14.22 -1.48
N GLY A 32 -44.48 -13.19 -2.04
CA GLY A 32 -45.15 -12.13 -1.30
C GLY A 32 -44.30 -10.88 -1.00
N LYS A 33 -42.98 -10.89 -1.27
CA LYS A 33 -42.11 -9.71 -1.12
C LYS A 33 -41.67 -9.16 -2.47
N LYS A 34 -41.71 -7.82 -2.64
CA LYS A 34 -41.27 -7.13 -3.86
C LYS A 34 -39.75 -6.92 -3.95
N ALA A 35 -39.00 -7.13 -2.87
CA ALA A 35 -37.55 -6.97 -2.83
C ALA A 35 -36.83 -8.33 -2.76
N PRO A 36 -35.71 -8.52 -3.48
CA PRO A 36 -34.92 -9.76 -3.45
C PRO A 36 -34.31 -9.95 -2.05
N SER A 37 -34.47 -11.15 -1.49
CA SER A 37 -33.93 -11.51 -0.17
C SER A 37 -32.50 -12.05 -0.25
N VAL A 38 -32.11 -12.57 -1.41
CA VAL A 38 -30.73 -12.98 -1.70
C VAL A 38 -30.34 -12.37 -3.05
N ARG A 39 -29.17 -11.73 -3.12
CA ARG A 39 -28.62 -11.16 -4.35
C ARG A 39 -27.13 -11.43 -4.37
N VAL A 40 -26.69 -12.26 -5.31
CA VAL A 40 -25.29 -12.66 -5.52
C VAL A 40 -24.78 -12.00 -6.79
N ALA A 41 -23.66 -11.29 -6.71
CA ALA A 41 -23.00 -10.76 -7.91
C ALA A 41 -22.29 -11.88 -8.68
N HIS A 42 -22.29 -11.80 -10.02
CA HIS A 42 -21.61 -12.81 -10.84
C HIS A 42 -20.13 -12.98 -10.45
N ALA A 43 -19.43 -11.90 -10.12
CA ALA A 43 -18.03 -11.94 -9.71
C ALA A 43 -17.78 -12.75 -8.42
N GLU A 44 -18.79 -12.90 -7.56
CA GLU A 44 -18.67 -13.63 -6.29
C GLU A 44 -18.88 -15.13 -6.46
N ALA A 45 -19.39 -15.61 -7.61
CA ALA A 45 -19.63 -17.03 -7.85
C ALA A 45 -18.31 -17.79 -8.12
N ALA A 46 -17.96 -18.72 -7.23
CA ALA A 46 -16.69 -19.45 -7.27
C ALA A 46 -16.84 -20.95 -7.63
N SER A 47 -17.89 -21.60 -7.10
CA SER A 47 -18.12 -23.03 -7.31
C SER A 47 -19.61 -23.35 -7.44
N LEU A 48 -19.93 -24.47 -8.09
CA LEU A 48 -21.29 -24.91 -8.35
C LEU A 48 -21.42 -26.41 -8.09
N PHE A 49 -22.40 -26.79 -7.26
CA PHE A 49 -22.75 -28.18 -6.99
C PHE A 49 -24.21 -28.41 -7.30
N SER A 50 -24.54 -29.63 -7.73
CA SER A 50 -25.90 -29.97 -8.15
C SER A 50 -26.23 -31.41 -7.76
N SER A 51 -27.49 -31.70 -7.45
CA SER A 51 -27.94 -33.01 -6.95
C SER A 51 -27.74 -34.15 -7.98
N LYS A 52 -27.51 -35.40 -7.56
CA LYS A 52 -27.41 -36.52 -8.52
C LYS A 52 -28.74 -36.75 -9.27
N GLU A 53 -28.66 -37.26 -10.49
CA GLU A 53 -29.86 -37.67 -11.26
C GLU A 53 -30.60 -38.78 -10.49
N GLY A 54 -31.92 -38.64 -10.33
CA GLY A 54 -32.75 -39.54 -9.52
C GLY A 54 -32.86 -39.20 -8.03
N ALA A 55 -32.25 -38.10 -7.55
CA ALA A 55 -32.43 -37.66 -6.17
C ALA A 55 -33.88 -37.17 -5.90
N PRO A 56 -34.46 -37.43 -4.71
CA PRO A 56 -35.83 -37.04 -4.37
C PRO A 56 -36.04 -35.52 -4.31
N GLN A 57 -34.95 -34.74 -4.17
CA GLN A 57 -34.98 -33.29 -4.21
C GLN A 57 -33.97 -32.75 -5.22
N VAL A 58 -34.43 -31.88 -6.11
CA VAL A 58 -33.61 -31.22 -7.13
C VAL A 58 -32.97 -29.99 -6.51
N ARG A 59 -31.66 -30.04 -6.25
CA ARG A 59 -30.91 -28.98 -5.54
C ARG A 59 -29.74 -28.44 -6.36
N LEU A 60 -29.47 -27.14 -6.19
CA LEU A 60 -28.33 -26.42 -6.75
C LEU A 60 -27.68 -25.58 -5.65
N LYS A 61 -26.40 -25.82 -5.38
CA LYS A 61 -25.60 -25.06 -4.41
C LYS A 61 -24.58 -24.20 -5.15
N VAL A 62 -24.61 -22.90 -4.91
CA VAL A 62 -23.62 -21.93 -5.43
C VAL A 62 -22.68 -21.56 -4.29
N GLY A 63 -21.38 -21.82 -4.43
CA GLY A 63 -20.34 -21.38 -3.50
C GLY A 63 -19.81 -20.00 -3.88
N LEU A 64 -19.59 -19.15 -2.88
CA LEU A 64 -19.12 -17.78 -3.08
C LEU A 64 -17.61 -17.69 -2.80
N VAL A 65 -16.94 -16.68 -3.39
CA VAL A 65 -15.51 -16.40 -3.13
C VAL A 65 -15.26 -16.06 -1.66
N SER A 66 -16.20 -15.34 -1.01
CA SER A 66 -16.08 -14.91 0.38
C SER A 66 -16.66 -15.90 1.40
N ASP A 67 -17.47 -16.87 0.96
CA ASP A 67 -18.16 -17.82 1.85
C ASP A 67 -18.31 -19.20 1.21
N GLU A 68 -17.55 -20.18 1.72
CA GLU A 68 -17.61 -21.59 1.30
C GLU A 68 -18.93 -22.30 1.68
N ALA A 69 -19.67 -21.78 2.67
CA ALA A 69 -20.95 -22.35 3.06
C ALA A 69 -21.99 -22.25 1.92
N GLY A 70 -21.88 -21.19 1.09
CA GLY A 70 -22.64 -21.00 -0.15
C GLY A 70 -24.15 -20.89 0.04
N HIS A 71 -24.88 -20.84 -1.08
CA HIS A 71 -26.34 -20.78 -1.10
C HIS A 71 -26.93 -22.02 -1.76
N ASN A 72 -27.84 -22.69 -1.07
CA ASN A 72 -28.50 -23.92 -1.53
C ASN A 72 -29.96 -23.64 -1.90
N PHE A 73 -30.28 -23.83 -3.17
CA PHE A 73 -31.60 -23.64 -3.76
C PHE A 73 -32.20 -25.00 -4.10
N THR A 74 -33.45 -25.25 -3.68
CA THR A 74 -34.20 -26.47 -4.01
C THR A 74 -35.34 -26.13 -4.94
N PHE A 75 -35.33 -26.65 -6.17
CA PHE A 75 -36.35 -26.38 -7.17
C PHE A 75 -37.68 -27.04 -6.78
N THR A 76 -38.77 -26.27 -6.83
CA THR A 76 -40.10 -26.69 -6.34
C THR A 76 -41.09 -27.02 -7.47
N SER A 77 -40.69 -26.83 -8.73
CA SER A 77 -41.47 -27.24 -9.90
C SER A 77 -41.66 -28.78 -9.95
N PRO A 78 -42.76 -29.30 -10.53
CA PRO A 78 -42.94 -30.73 -10.69
C PRO A 78 -41.82 -31.36 -11.56
N GLN A 79 -41.36 -32.56 -11.22
CA GLN A 79 -40.47 -33.33 -12.10
C GLN A 79 -41.28 -33.74 -13.34
N PRO A 80 -40.85 -33.49 -14.59
CA PRO A 80 -39.48 -33.28 -15.09
C PRO A 80 -39.03 -31.81 -15.27
N ALA A 81 -39.91 -30.82 -15.09
CA ALA A 81 -39.62 -29.41 -15.34
C ALA A 81 -38.52 -28.86 -14.42
N ALA A 82 -38.51 -29.26 -13.13
CA ALA A 82 -37.46 -28.86 -12.19
C ALA A 82 -36.05 -29.31 -12.61
N LEU A 83 -35.92 -30.47 -13.27
CA LEU A 83 -34.63 -30.95 -13.77
C LEU A 83 -34.16 -30.09 -14.96
N ALA A 84 -35.06 -29.76 -15.88
CA ALA A 84 -34.76 -28.89 -17.02
C ALA A 84 -34.41 -27.46 -16.58
N GLU A 85 -35.14 -26.90 -15.62
CA GLU A 85 -34.84 -25.59 -15.01
C GLU A 85 -33.46 -25.60 -14.35
N ARG A 86 -33.16 -26.63 -13.54
CA ARG A 86 -31.86 -26.77 -12.89
C ARG A 86 -30.71 -26.86 -13.90
N GLU A 87 -30.83 -27.67 -14.95
CA GLU A 87 -29.76 -27.82 -15.95
C GLU A 87 -29.53 -26.52 -16.73
N LYS A 88 -30.58 -25.73 -17.01
CA LYS A 88 -30.44 -24.38 -17.59
C LYS A 88 -29.67 -23.42 -16.66
N PHE A 89 -30.04 -23.39 -15.37
CA PHE A 89 -29.30 -22.57 -14.39
C PHE A 89 -27.86 -23.03 -14.23
N LYS A 90 -27.62 -24.34 -14.29
CA LYS A 90 -26.28 -24.93 -14.20
C LYS A 90 -25.41 -24.55 -15.40
N SER A 91 -25.91 -24.67 -16.64
CA SER A 91 -25.13 -24.30 -17.83
C SER A 91 -24.73 -22.83 -17.83
N GLU A 92 -25.66 -21.94 -17.49
CA GLU A 92 -25.40 -20.48 -17.44
C GLU A 92 -24.42 -20.11 -16.32
N LEU A 93 -24.62 -20.65 -15.10
CA LEU A 93 -23.72 -20.37 -13.98
C LEU A 93 -22.33 -20.99 -14.18
N THR A 94 -22.21 -22.15 -14.81
CA THR A 94 -20.91 -22.73 -15.17
C THR A 94 -20.16 -21.84 -16.17
N ASN A 95 -20.86 -21.25 -17.16
CA ASN A 95 -20.26 -20.29 -18.09
C ASN A 95 -19.82 -18.99 -17.39
N ILE A 96 -20.56 -18.53 -16.39
CA ILE A 96 -20.19 -17.35 -15.59
C ILE A 96 -18.95 -17.67 -14.72
N ILE A 97 -18.93 -18.82 -14.04
CA ILE A 97 -17.82 -19.23 -13.18
C ILE A 97 -16.55 -19.50 -14.01
N SER A 98 -16.66 -20.06 -15.22
CA SER A 98 -15.51 -20.26 -16.12
C SER A 98 -14.95 -18.93 -16.62
N ARG A 99 -15.80 -17.93 -16.87
CA ARG A 99 -15.41 -16.54 -17.16
C ARG A 99 -14.73 -15.87 -15.96
N ASN A 100 -15.25 -16.06 -14.76
CA ASN A 100 -14.61 -15.56 -13.54
C ASN A 100 -13.22 -16.20 -13.35
N ARG A 101 -13.10 -17.51 -13.58
CA ARG A 101 -11.81 -18.21 -13.44
C ARG A 101 -10.79 -17.79 -14.50
N SER A 102 -11.22 -17.50 -15.73
CA SER A 102 -10.34 -17.00 -16.80
C SER A 102 -10.05 -15.50 -16.68
N GLY A 103 -10.88 -14.72 -15.99
CA GLY A 103 -10.64 -13.31 -15.64
C GLY A 103 -9.82 -13.09 -14.36
N VAL A 104 -9.74 -14.08 -13.46
CA VAL A 104 -8.92 -14.02 -12.24
C VAL A 104 -7.49 -14.49 -12.54
N GLY A 105 -6.75 -13.62 -13.23
CA GLY A 105 -5.34 -13.44 -12.91
C GLY A 105 -5.27 -12.46 -11.74
N THR A 106 -4.68 -12.90 -10.61
CA THR A 106 -4.37 -12.13 -9.39
C THR A 106 -5.56 -11.69 -8.50
N PRO A 107 -5.60 -12.05 -7.20
CA PRO A 107 -6.40 -11.33 -6.21
C PRO A 107 -5.64 -10.05 -5.81
N ALA A 108 -6.09 -8.91 -6.32
CA ALA A 108 -5.89 -7.61 -5.71
C ALA A 108 -7.20 -7.21 -5.05
N GLN A 109 -7.12 -6.86 -3.77
CA GLN A 109 -8.20 -6.29 -2.96
C GLN A 109 -8.78 -5.05 -3.65
N THR A 110 -10.11 -4.89 -3.64
CA THR A 110 -10.75 -3.62 -3.99
C THR A 110 -11.23 -2.85 -2.75
N PRO A 111 -11.12 -1.51 -2.79
CA PRO A 111 -11.54 -0.58 -1.75
C PRO A 111 -13.06 -0.37 -1.69
N GLY A 112 -13.57 -0.05 -0.49
CA GLY A 112 -14.99 0.19 -0.21
C GLY A 112 -15.51 1.55 -0.66
N THR A 113 -16.82 1.58 -0.97
CA THR A 113 -17.63 2.77 -1.26
C THR A 113 -18.20 3.43 0.01
N PRO A 114 -18.62 4.71 -0.05
CA PRO A 114 -18.83 5.61 1.08
C PRO A 114 -20.29 5.65 1.56
N ALA A 115 -20.49 6.05 2.83
CA ALA A 115 -21.79 6.48 3.36
C ALA A 115 -21.66 7.79 4.15
N THR A 116 -22.61 8.70 3.90
CA THR A 116 -22.80 10.06 4.44
C THR A 116 -23.37 10.04 5.87
N PRO A 117 -23.08 11.03 6.75
CA PRO A 117 -23.74 11.15 8.05
C PRO A 117 -24.69 12.36 8.17
N THR A 118 -25.72 12.21 9.01
CA THR A 118 -26.47 13.29 9.69
C THR A 118 -26.57 12.97 11.19
N PRO A 119 -26.79 13.99 12.06
CA PRO A 119 -26.10 14.12 13.34
C PRO A 119 -26.99 13.86 14.58
N VAL A 120 -26.39 13.49 15.71
CA VAL A 120 -26.91 13.84 17.05
C VAL A 120 -25.82 13.77 18.15
N ASN A 121 -25.55 14.95 18.71
CA ASN A 121 -25.32 15.38 20.10
C ASN A 121 -24.68 14.50 21.20
N ALA A 122 -23.73 15.17 21.88
CA ALA A 122 -23.42 15.19 23.33
C ALA A 122 -22.75 13.94 23.94
N ALA A 123 -21.76 14.00 24.83
CA ALA A 123 -21.03 15.09 25.47
C ALA A 123 -19.67 14.59 25.99
N LYS A 124 -18.71 15.53 26.05
CA LYS A 124 -17.44 15.62 26.81
C LYS A 124 -17.00 14.43 27.69
N ALA A 125 -15.80 13.92 27.38
CA ALA A 125 -14.69 13.81 28.35
C ALA A 125 -13.36 13.93 27.59
N ARG A 126 -12.40 14.63 28.18
CA ARG A 126 -11.22 15.25 27.54
C ARG A 126 -9.96 14.63 28.14
N LEU A 127 -9.05 14.11 27.32
CA LEU A 127 -7.64 13.89 27.68
C LEU A 127 -6.72 14.22 26.47
N PRO A 128 -5.47 14.66 26.73
CA PRO A 128 -4.77 15.63 25.90
C PRO A 128 -3.85 15.04 24.83
N HIS A 129 -3.76 15.73 23.71
CA HIS A 129 -2.77 15.52 22.65
C HIS A 129 -1.46 16.23 23.02
N SER A 130 -0.32 15.55 22.89
CA SER A 130 0.96 16.20 22.63
C SER A 130 1.40 15.90 21.20
N ALA A 131 1.63 16.97 20.45
CA ALA A 131 2.19 16.96 19.12
C ALA A 131 3.68 17.30 19.26
N SER A 132 4.57 16.37 18.96
CA SER A 132 6.00 16.64 18.84
C SER A 132 6.33 16.92 17.37
N LYS A 133 6.66 18.19 17.10
CA LYS A 133 7.23 18.63 15.83
C LYS A 133 8.72 18.33 15.81
N LEU A 134 9.15 17.83 14.66
CA LEU A 134 10.51 17.59 14.22
C LEU A 134 11.36 18.87 14.32
N ALA A 135 12.50 18.78 15.00
CA ALA A 135 13.60 19.74 14.92
C ALA A 135 14.89 18.96 14.62
N LEU A 136 15.48 19.23 13.46
CA LEU A 136 16.76 18.67 13.02
C LEU A 136 17.91 19.31 13.81
N SER A 137 18.65 18.49 14.56
CA SER A 137 20.02 18.81 14.98
C SER A 137 20.90 17.58 14.78
N ARG A 138 21.96 17.81 14.01
CA ARG A 138 22.93 16.87 13.45
C ARG A 138 24.01 16.57 14.48
N ALA A 139 24.18 15.30 14.86
CA ALA A 139 25.40 14.79 15.48
C ALA A 139 26.06 13.80 14.51
N ALA A 140 27.33 14.04 14.21
CA ALA A 140 28.13 13.19 13.34
C ALA A 140 28.72 12.04 14.18
N SER A 141 28.32 10.81 13.90
CA SER A 141 29.00 9.59 14.31
C SER A 141 28.65 8.51 13.30
N VAL A 142 29.54 8.29 12.33
CA VAL A 142 29.52 7.10 11.48
C VAL A 142 30.89 6.47 11.54
N ASP A 143 30.93 5.32 12.20
CA ASP A 143 31.99 4.34 12.04
C ASP A 143 32.06 3.91 10.58
N SER A 144 33.28 3.97 10.06
CA SER A 144 33.66 3.54 8.72
C SER A 144 33.82 2.03 8.68
N ARG A 145 32.79 1.31 8.19
CA ARG A 145 32.98 -0.04 7.62
C ARG A 145 31.83 -0.44 6.69
N ALA A 146 32.12 -0.32 5.40
CA ALA A 146 31.62 -1.16 4.30
C ALA A 146 30.14 -1.63 4.35
N SER A 147 29.23 -0.79 3.87
CA SER A 147 28.15 -1.23 2.97
C SER A 147 27.67 -0.01 2.17
N GLY A 148 28.05 0.04 0.90
CA GLY A 148 27.64 1.11 -0.01
C GLY A 148 26.14 1.06 -0.26
N THR A 149 25.48 2.19 -0.08
CA THR A 149 24.16 2.46 -0.64
C THR A 149 24.22 2.27 -2.16
N PRO A 150 23.39 1.41 -2.79
CA PRO A 150 23.46 1.16 -4.23
C PRO A 150 22.63 2.22 -4.96
N VAL A 151 23.06 3.47 -4.89
CA VAL A 151 22.59 4.52 -5.80
C VAL A 151 23.83 5.03 -6.53
N GLY A 152 23.98 4.55 -7.77
CA GLY A 152 24.91 5.14 -8.73
C GLY A 152 26.26 4.42 -8.86
N ASN A 153 26.26 3.25 -9.50
CA ASN A 153 27.45 2.79 -10.23
C ASN A 153 27.16 2.23 -11.63
N ASP A 154 25.91 1.82 -11.93
CA ASP A 154 25.55 1.36 -13.29
C ASP A 154 24.61 2.34 -14.00
N PRO A 155 25.11 3.14 -14.98
CA PRO A 155 24.28 4.06 -15.77
C PRO A 155 23.22 3.34 -16.61
N THR A 156 23.43 2.05 -16.93
CA THR A 156 22.51 1.21 -17.68
C THR A 156 21.25 0.84 -16.88
N ASN A 157 21.42 0.56 -15.58
CA ASN A 157 20.31 0.23 -14.68
C ASN A 157 19.48 1.48 -14.39
N ASP A 158 20.14 2.62 -14.16
CA ASP A 158 19.48 3.92 -13.98
C ASP A 158 18.63 4.29 -15.21
N PHE A 159 19.17 4.15 -16.44
CA PHE A 159 18.40 4.38 -17.66
C PHE A 159 17.17 3.46 -17.78
N ARG A 160 17.31 2.18 -17.41
CA ARG A 160 16.20 1.21 -17.41
C ARG A 160 15.12 1.61 -16.39
N LEU A 161 15.52 2.04 -15.20
CA LEU A 161 14.60 2.50 -14.15
C LEU A 161 13.87 3.79 -14.59
N ARG A 162 14.59 4.79 -15.10
CA ARG A 162 14.01 6.01 -15.67
C ARG A 162 12.97 5.71 -16.75
N LYS A 163 13.29 4.81 -17.68
CA LYS A 163 12.35 4.36 -18.72
C LYS A 163 11.09 3.73 -18.12
N LYS A 164 11.22 2.90 -17.08
CA LYS A 164 10.07 2.28 -16.41
C LYS A 164 9.21 3.30 -15.66
N VAL A 165 9.82 4.27 -14.98
CA VAL A 165 9.10 5.37 -14.33
C VAL A 165 8.31 6.19 -15.35
N LEU A 166 8.89 6.44 -16.53
CA LEU A 166 8.21 7.10 -17.66
C LEU A 166 7.03 6.26 -18.20
N LEU A 167 7.19 4.93 -18.29
CA LEU A 167 6.09 4.05 -18.74
C LEU A 167 4.95 3.97 -17.71
N ALA A 168 5.27 3.98 -16.42
CA ALA A 168 4.27 3.96 -15.35
C ALA A 168 3.47 5.27 -15.28
N ASN A 169 4.11 6.40 -15.57
CA ASN A 169 3.51 7.73 -15.48
C ASN A 169 3.40 8.41 -16.87
N PRO A 170 2.27 8.26 -17.59
CA PRO A 170 2.13 8.77 -18.95
C PRO A 170 2.21 10.31 -19.05
N GLU A 171 1.79 11.04 -18.01
CA GLU A 171 1.92 12.50 -17.93
C GLU A 171 3.37 12.95 -17.82
N LEU A 172 4.17 12.26 -16.99
CA LEU A 172 5.60 12.50 -16.83
C LEU A 172 6.35 12.18 -18.13
N ALA A 173 5.93 11.14 -18.86
CA ALA A 173 6.46 10.85 -20.19
C ALA A 173 6.11 11.91 -21.25
N ALA A 174 4.91 12.50 -21.21
CA ALA A 174 4.57 13.62 -22.09
C ALA A 174 5.47 14.83 -21.83
N LEU A 175 5.67 15.15 -20.56
CA LEU A 175 6.53 16.24 -20.14
C LEU A 175 8.01 15.99 -20.49
N HIS A 176 8.50 14.76 -20.35
CA HIS A 176 9.85 14.38 -20.79
C HIS A 176 10.01 14.56 -22.32
N ARG A 177 9.01 14.17 -23.12
CA ARG A 177 9.04 14.40 -24.57
C ARG A 177 9.09 15.90 -24.90
N GLU A 178 8.32 16.73 -24.20
CA GLU A 178 8.26 18.16 -24.52
C GLU A 178 9.52 18.93 -24.06
N LEU A 179 10.03 18.65 -22.86
CA LEU A 179 11.14 19.40 -22.28
C LEU A 179 12.51 18.88 -22.70
N VAL A 180 12.69 17.55 -22.70
CA VAL A 180 13.99 16.91 -22.99
C VAL A 180 14.14 16.69 -24.49
N MET A 181 13.15 16.08 -25.17
CA MET A 181 13.25 15.95 -26.64
C MET A 181 13.09 17.29 -27.36
N GLY A 182 12.39 18.25 -26.75
CA GLY A 182 12.35 19.64 -27.20
C GLY A 182 13.65 20.43 -26.98
N GLY A 183 14.65 19.85 -26.30
CA GLY A 183 15.98 20.46 -26.09
C GLY A 183 15.99 21.63 -25.09
N HIS A 184 14.93 21.84 -24.33
CA HIS A 184 14.83 22.92 -23.35
C HIS A 184 15.65 22.62 -22.09
N ILE A 185 15.64 21.36 -21.64
CA ILE A 185 16.29 20.87 -20.42
C ILE A 185 17.04 19.56 -20.75
N SER A 186 18.19 19.31 -20.14
CA SER A 186 18.91 18.03 -20.29
C SER A 186 18.26 16.90 -19.48
N GLU A 187 18.54 15.64 -19.84
CA GLU A 187 17.96 14.48 -19.13
C GLU A 187 18.37 14.46 -17.64
N ASN A 188 19.60 14.84 -17.32
CA ASN A 188 20.08 14.90 -15.94
C ASN A 188 19.34 15.98 -15.13
N GLU A 189 19.15 17.18 -15.70
CA GLU A 189 18.40 18.26 -15.05
C GLU A 189 16.92 17.92 -14.89
N PHE A 190 16.35 17.12 -15.80
CA PHE A 190 14.97 16.68 -15.71
C PHE A 190 14.73 15.77 -14.49
N TRP A 191 15.66 14.85 -14.22
CA TRP A 191 15.62 13.95 -13.07
C TRP A 191 16.10 14.59 -11.76
N GLU A 192 16.73 15.77 -11.82
CA GLU A 192 17.17 16.54 -10.65
C GLU A 192 15.98 16.89 -9.72
N GLY A 193 16.02 16.33 -8.51
CA GLY A 193 14.96 16.39 -7.50
C GLY A 193 13.72 15.52 -7.78
N ARG A 194 13.76 14.66 -8.80
CA ARG A 194 12.84 13.51 -9.02
C ARG A 194 13.48 12.17 -8.68
N GLU A 195 14.67 12.17 -8.10
CA GLU A 195 15.42 10.97 -7.73
C GLU A 195 14.61 10.02 -6.85
N HIS A 196 13.76 10.56 -5.98
CA HIS A 196 12.85 9.76 -5.15
C HIS A 196 11.93 8.83 -5.96
N LEU A 197 11.53 9.19 -7.18
CA LEU A 197 10.74 8.31 -8.06
C LEU A 197 11.57 7.14 -8.58
N ILE A 198 12.84 7.38 -8.89
CA ILE A 198 13.77 6.35 -9.33
C ILE A 198 14.08 5.41 -8.16
N LEU A 199 14.31 5.97 -6.97
CA LEU A 199 14.53 5.19 -5.74
C LEU A 199 13.31 4.37 -5.36
N ALA A 200 12.10 4.94 -5.45
CA ALA A 200 10.86 4.21 -5.20
C ALA A 200 10.68 3.06 -6.20
N GLN A 201 10.97 3.28 -7.47
CA GLN A 201 10.92 2.24 -8.50
C GLN A 201 11.98 1.16 -8.27
N ALA A 202 13.20 1.55 -7.89
CA ALA A 202 14.27 0.61 -7.55
C ALA A 202 13.90 -0.24 -6.33
N ALA A 203 13.30 0.37 -5.31
CA ALA A 203 12.80 -0.33 -4.14
C ALA A 203 11.66 -1.31 -4.49
N ALA A 204 10.73 -0.89 -5.34
CA ALA A 204 9.64 -1.75 -5.82
C ALA A 204 10.16 -2.94 -6.64
N GLU A 205 11.21 -2.77 -7.43
CA GLU A 205 11.86 -3.87 -8.17
C GLU A 205 12.70 -4.78 -7.27
N GLY A 206 13.29 -4.21 -6.22
CA GLY A 206 14.00 -4.96 -5.19
C GLY A 206 13.09 -5.77 -4.28
N GLN A 207 11.80 -5.43 -4.22
CA GLN A 207 10.82 -6.11 -3.37
C GLN A 207 10.52 -7.51 -3.90
N LYS A 208 11.11 -8.52 -3.26
CA LYS A 208 10.80 -9.94 -3.51
C LYS A 208 9.56 -10.34 -2.72
N ARG A 209 8.75 -11.24 -3.29
CA ARG A 209 7.64 -11.88 -2.57
C ARG A 209 8.21 -12.71 -1.41
N GLY A 210 7.60 -12.58 -0.23
CA GLY A 210 7.97 -13.39 0.93
C GLY A 210 7.77 -14.88 0.64
N LYS A 211 8.65 -15.72 1.21
CA LYS A 211 8.55 -17.18 1.06
C LYS A 211 7.30 -17.70 1.77
N PRO A 212 6.52 -18.61 1.16
CA PRO A 212 5.38 -19.21 1.83
C PRO A 212 5.88 -20.10 2.99
N GLY A 213 5.23 -20.02 4.15
CA GLY A 213 5.54 -20.89 5.30
C GLY A 213 4.98 -22.31 5.19
N GLN A 214 4.44 -22.68 4.03
CA GLN A 214 3.92 -24.01 3.78
C GLN A 214 5.06 -24.89 3.26
N LEU A 215 5.38 -25.95 4.01
CA LEU A 215 6.32 -26.97 3.57
C LEU A 215 5.86 -27.58 2.25
N VAL A 216 6.79 -27.70 1.29
CA VAL A 216 6.51 -28.14 -0.07
C VAL A 216 6.07 -29.61 -0.09
N ASP A 217 4.76 -29.84 -0.12
CA ASP A 217 4.16 -31.18 -0.28
C ASP A 217 3.32 -31.20 -1.56
N PRO A 218 3.90 -31.59 -2.71
CA PRO A 218 3.16 -31.69 -3.95
C PRO A 218 2.17 -32.84 -3.85
N ARG A 219 0.91 -32.49 -3.53
CA ARG A 219 -0.17 -33.47 -3.45
C ARG A 219 -0.56 -33.92 -4.86
N PRO A 220 -0.68 -35.23 -5.10
CA PRO A 220 -1.17 -35.73 -6.36
C PRO A 220 -2.61 -35.24 -6.61
N GLN A 221 -2.89 -34.73 -7.80
CA GLN A 221 -4.24 -34.37 -8.23
C GLN A 221 -4.78 -35.44 -9.18
N THR A 222 -6.02 -35.87 -8.97
CA THR A 222 -6.72 -36.76 -9.90
C THR A 222 -7.32 -35.95 -11.03
N VAL A 223 -6.69 -36.03 -12.21
CA VAL A 223 -7.19 -35.44 -13.45
C VAL A 223 -7.50 -36.61 -14.39
N ASP A 224 -8.75 -36.73 -14.81
CA ASP A 224 -9.24 -37.79 -15.71
C ASP A 224 -9.04 -39.24 -15.19
N GLY A 225 -9.12 -39.44 -13.87
CA GLY A 225 -8.96 -40.76 -13.25
C GLY A 225 -7.50 -41.24 -13.13
N GLU A 226 -6.55 -40.53 -13.73
CA GLU A 226 -5.11 -40.73 -13.53
C GLU A 226 -4.57 -39.75 -12.47
N VAL A 227 -3.77 -40.29 -11.57
CA VAL A 227 -3.11 -39.52 -10.51
C VAL A 227 -1.89 -38.82 -11.12
N LYS A 228 -1.99 -37.51 -11.40
CA LYS A 228 -0.91 -36.71 -12.00
C LYS A 228 -0.44 -35.63 -11.03
N ILE A 229 0.88 -35.42 -10.97
CA ILE A 229 1.50 -34.31 -10.23
C ILE A 229 1.78 -33.20 -11.24
N ILE A 230 1.16 -32.04 -11.06
CA ILE A 230 1.38 -30.87 -11.92
C ILE A 230 2.65 -30.16 -11.44
N ILE A 231 3.68 -30.13 -12.31
CA ILE A 231 4.97 -29.51 -12.00
C ILE A 231 4.97 -28.09 -12.55
N THR A 232 4.74 -27.11 -11.68
CA THR A 232 4.83 -25.68 -12.03
C THR A 232 6.30 -25.23 -11.85
N PRO A 233 6.82 -24.29 -12.66
CA PRO A 233 8.18 -23.75 -12.46
C PRO A 233 8.41 -23.15 -11.07
N GLN A 234 7.35 -22.61 -10.44
CA GLN A 234 7.38 -22.16 -9.04
C GLN A 234 7.62 -23.33 -8.09
N LEU A 235 6.89 -24.45 -8.26
CA LEU A 235 7.08 -25.66 -7.45
C LEU A 235 8.51 -26.20 -7.58
N VAL A 236 9.10 -26.15 -8.76
CA VAL A 236 10.50 -26.56 -8.97
C VAL A 236 11.46 -25.67 -8.18
N HIS A 237 11.26 -24.35 -8.23
CA HIS A 237 12.07 -23.42 -7.45
C HIS A 237 11.91 -23.65 -5.95
N ASP A 238 10.67 -23.84 -5.47
CA ASP A 238 10.36 -24.12 -4.07
C ASP A 238 11.02 -25.44 -3.62
N ILE A 239 11.01 -26.49 -4.46
CA ILE A 239 11.70 -27.77 -4.19
C ILE A 239 13.22 -27.57 -4.10
N PHE A 240 13.82 -26.75 -4.97
CA PHE A 240 15.27 -26.50 -4.93
C PHE A 240 15.70 -25.69 -3.72
N GLU A 241 14.88 -24.72 -3.30
CA GLU A 241 15.15 -23.94 -2.09
C GLU A 241 15.00 -24.81 -0.83
N GLU A 242 13.98 -25.67 -0.78
CA GLU A 242 13.73 -26.53 0.39
C GLU A 242 14.70 -27.71 0.45
N TYR A 243 15.09 -28.26 -0.69
CA TYR A 243 15.99 -29.42 -0.77
C TYR A 243 17.16 -29.14 -1.73
N PRO A 244 18.25 -28.51 -1.23
CA PRO A 244 19.45 -28.23 -2.03
C PRO A 244 20.09 -29.50 -2.64
N VAL A 245 19.86 -30.66 -2.03
CA VAL A 245 20.29 -31.96 -2.52
C VAL A 245 19.65 -32.29 -3.87
N VAL A 246 18.38 -31.92 -4.06
CA VAL A 246 17.65 -32.11 -5.32
C VAL A 246 18.18 -31.16 -6.39
N ALA A 247 18.54 -29.93 -6.02
CA ALA A 247 19.17 -28.98 -6.94
C ALA A 247 20.51 -29.49 -7.47
N LYS A 248 21.35 -30.09 -6.60
CA LYS A 248 22.61 -30.74 -7.01
C LYS A 248 22.35 -31.97 -7.90
N ALA A 249 21.39 -32.82 -7.52
CA ALA A 249 21.02 -33.97 -8.33
C ALA A 249 20.48 -33.55 -9.71
N TYR A 250 19.80 -32.41 -9.80
CA TYR A 250 19.31 -31.84 -11.06
C TYR A 250 20.47 -31.32 -11.92
N SER A 251 21.41 -30.54 -11.36
CA SER A 251 22.57 -30.01 -12.10
C SER A 251 23.50 -31.10 -12.64
N ASP A 252 23.62 -32.21 -11.91
CA ASP A 252 24.55 -33.29 -12.26
C ASP A 252 23.96 -34.25 -13.33
N ASN A 253 22.64 -34.42 -13.34
CA ASN A 253 21.98 -35.45 -14.15
C ASN A 253 21.14 -34.89 -15.32
N VAL A 254 20.68 -33.63 -15.24
CA VAL A 254 19.92 -32.96 -16.32
C VAL A 254 20.80 -31.87 -16.94
N PRO A 255 20.98 -31.83 -18.28
CA PRO A 255 20.36 -32.66 -19.31
C PRO A 255 21.11 -33.96 -19.67
N ASN A 256 22.30 -34.19 -19.08
CA ASN A 256 23.28 -35.13 -19.63
C ASN A 256 22.91 -36.62 -19.51
N LYS A 257 22.19 -37.02 -18.45
CA LYS A 257 21.83 -38.42 -18.17
C LYS A 257 20.33 -38.70 -18.28
N LEU A 258 19.49 -37.68 -18.05
CA LEU A 258 18.03 -37.79 -18.01
C LEU A 258 17.42 -36.51 -18.59
N SER A 259 16.26 -36.62 -19.24
CA SER A 259 15.44 -35.45 -19.55
C SER A 259 14.75 -34.92 -18.28
N GLU A 260 14.40 -33.63 -18.25
CA GLU A 260 13.69 -33.02 -17.10
C GLU A 260 12.40 -33.77 -16.74
N ALA A 261 11.61 -34.15 -17.76
CA ALA A 261 10.36 -34.89 -17.55
C ALA A 261 10.59 -36.28 -16.95
N GLU A 262 11.67 -36.97 -17.32
CA GLU A 262 12.02 -38.28 -16.75
C GLU A 262 12.60 -38.13 -15.35
N PHE A 263 13.44 -37.10 -15.12
CA PHE A 263 13.99 -36.79 -13.81
C PHE A 263 12.87 -36.61 -12.78
N TRP A 264 11.87 -35.76 -13.07
CA TRP A 264 10.78 -35.53 -12.13
C TRP A 264 9.89 -36.75 -11.92
N LYS A 265 9.61 -37.53 -12.98
CA LYS A 265 8.85 -38.80 -12.84
C LYS A 265 9.55 -39.79 -11.92
N ARG A 266 10.88 -39.93 -12.05
CA ARG A 266 11.69 -40.79 -11.18
C ARG A 266 11.80 -40.23 -9.77
N TYR A 267 11.99 -38.92 -9.63
CA TYR A 267 12.06 -38.24 -8.34
C TYR A 267 10.81 -38.50 -7.49
N PHE A 268 9.60 -38.30 -8.03
CA PHE A 268 8.35 -38.53 -7.28
C PHE A 268 8.09 -40.00 -6.91
N GLN A 269 8.79 -40.95 -7.55
CA GLN A 269 8.72 -42.39 -7.24
C GLN A 269 9.87 -42.85 -6.34
N SER A 270 10.89 -42.01 -6.14
CA SER A 270 12.11 -42.36 -5.43
C SER A 270 11.95 -42.40 -3.91
N LYS A 271 12.89 -43.07 -3.23
CA LYS A 271 13.06 -43.00 -1.76
C LYS A 271 13.29 -41.57 -1.27
N LEU A 272 14.00 -40.77 -2.07
CA LEU A 272 14.41 -39.42 -1.71
C LEU A 272 13.20 -38.49 -1.57
N PHE A 273 12.20 -38.57 -2.45
CA PHE A 273 10.94 -37.83 -2.29
C PHE A 273 10.12 -38.29 -1.06
N ASN A 274 10.09 -39.60 -0.80
CA ASN A 274 9.39 -40.13 0.38
C ASN A 274 10.06 -39.68 1.69
N ALA A 275 11.39 -39.64 1.72
CA ALA A 275 12.14 -39.08 2.84
C ALA A 275 11.82 -37.59 3.02
N HIS A 276 11.62 -36.82 1.94
CA HIS A 276 11.28 -35.40 2.02
C HIS A 276 9.80 -35.11 2.36
N ARG A 277 8.91 -36.10 2.28
CA ARG A 277 7.48 -35.87 2.51
C ARG A 277 7.17 -35.55 3.97
N ALA A 278 6.35 -34.52 4.19
CA ALA A 278 5.95 -34.02 5.50
C ALA A 278 4.91 -34.91 6.25
N SER A 279 4.80 -36.21 5.95
CA SER A 279 3.75 -37.06 6.51
C SER A 279 4.18 -38.49 6.79
N ILE A 280 4.08 -38.87 8.07
CA ILE A 280 4.32 -40.23 8.59
C ILE A 280 3.13 -41.17 8.30
N ARG A 281 1.94 -40.63 8.02
CA ARG A 281 0.70 -41.41 7.81
C ARG A 281 0.67 -42.24 6.51
N SER A 282 1.75 -42.22 5.74
CA SER A 282 1.84 -42.92 4.45
C SER A 282 2.72 -44.17 4.53
N SER A 283 2.68 -44.92 5.63
CA SER A 283 3.21 -46.30 5.65
C SER A 283 2.51 -47.19 4.60
N ALA A 284 1.33 -46.81 4.11
CA ALA A 284 0.67 -47.44 2.97
C ALA A 284 1.41 -47.26 1.61
N ALA A 285 2.41 -46.37 1.51
CA ALA A 285 3.18 -46.15 0.28
C ALA A 285 4.47 -46.98 0.20
N GLN A 286 4.80 -47.81 1.21
CA GLN A 286 5.95 -48.73 1.15
C GLN A 286 5.93 -49.64 -0.08
N HIS A 287 4.76 -49.85 -0.71
CA HIS A 287 4.58 -50.66 -1.92
C HIS A 287 4.81 -49.92 -3.26
N VAL A 288 5.09 -48.61 -3.27
CA VAL A 288 5.29 -47.80 -4.50
C VAL A 288 6.72 -47.25 -4.63
N VAL A 289 7.54 -47.41 -3.60
CA VAL A 289 8.92 -46.93 -3.58
C VAL A 289 9.78 -47.80 -4.49
N LYS A 290 10.36 -47.20 -5.54
CA LYS A 290 11.35 -47.87 -6.38
C LYS A 290 12.74 -47.40 -6.00
N ASP A 291 13.66 -48.36 -5.91
CA ASP A 291 15.08 -48.12 -5.72
C ASP A 291 15.63 -47.52 -7.01
N ASP A 292 16.23 -46.32 -6.93
CA ASP A 292 16.82 -45.65 -8.09
C ASP A 292 18.31 -45.38 -7.81
N PRO A 293 19.23 -46.03 -8.55
CA PRO A 293 20.68 -45.88 -8.37
C PRO A 293 21.17 -44.42 -8.44
N ILE A 294 20.43 -43.53 -9.13
CA ILE A 294 20.81 -42.13 -9.29
C ILE A 294 20.45 -41.33 -8.04
N PHE A 295 19.24 -41.51 -7.51
CA PHE A 295 18.76 -40.75 -6.34
C PHE A 295 19.23 -41.35 -5.02
N ASP A 296 19.44 -42.67 -4.95
CA ASP A 296 19.91 -43.35 -3.74
C ASP A 296 21.32 -42.91 -3.33
N LYS A 297 22.14 -42.41 -4.28
CA LYS A 297 23.45 -41.80 -3.99
C LYS A 297 23.35 -40.57 -3.08
N TYR A 298 22.24 -39.85 -3.19
CA TYR A 298 22.00 -38.62 -2.44
C TYR A 298 21.11 -38.85 -1.21
N LEU A 299 20.79 -40.12 -0.89
CA LEU A 299 19.99 -40.47 0.27
C LEU A 299 20.87 -40.45 1.52
N GLU A 300 20.71 -39.41 2.34
CA GLU A 300 21.27 -39.38 3.68
C GLU A 300 20.44 -40.31 4.60
N LYS A 301 21.10 -40.97 5.56
CA LYS A 301 20.39 -41.75 6.59
C LYS A 301 19.44 -40.83 7.35
N ASP A 302 18.24 -41.28 7.67
CA ASP A 302 17.33 -40.48 8.51
C ASP A 302 17.98 -40.17 9.87
N ASP A 303 17.73 -38.95 10.36
CA ASP A 303 18.24 -38.47 11.64
C ASP A 303 17.23 -38.87 12.74
N ASP A 304 17.20 -40.17 13.06
CA ASP A 304 16.28 -40.83 14.02
C ASP A 304 16.88 -41.03 15.42
N GLU A 305 18.15 -40.65 15.61
CA GLU A 305 18.84 -40.78 16.89
C GLU A 305 18.30 -39.76 17.90
N LEU A 306 18.51 -39.99 19.21
CA LEU A 306 17.97 -39.09 20.24
C LEU A 306 18.53 -37.67 20.08
N GLU A 307 19.82 -37.58 19.77
CA GLU A 307 20.52 -36.34 19.51
C GLU A 307 20.43 -35.97 18.01
N PRO A 308 20.21 -34.68 17.68
CA PRO A 308 20.30 -34.22 16.30
C PRO A 308 21.72 -34.32 15.77
N ARG A 309 21.90 -34.75 14.52
CA ARG A 309 23.23 -34.72 13.86
C ARG A 309 23.79 -33.31 13.70
N ARG A 310 22.90 -32.34 13.52
CA ARG A 310 23.25 -30.92 13.50
C ARG A 310 22.73 -30.30 14.79
N LEU A 311 23.59 -30.21 15.79
CA LEU A 311 23.29 -29.42 16.98
C LEU A 311 23.10 -27.96 16.57
N ARG A 312 22.15 -27.29 17.19
CA ARG A 312 21.98 -25.84 17.01
C ARG A 312 23.11 -25.15 17.76
N ASP A 313 23.76 -24.19 17.09
CA ASP A 313 24.78 -23.33 17.71
C ASP A 313 24.16 -22.30 18.67
N GLU A 314 22.84 -22.14 18.63
CA GLU A 314 22.07 -21.30 19.55
C GLU A 314 21.99 -21.96 20.93
N GLY A 315 22.78 -21.45 21.88
CA GLY A 315 22.66 -21.82 23.28
C GLY A 315 21.32 -21.38 23.84
N VAL A 316 20.62 -22.29 24.53
CA VAL A 316 19.43 -21.96 25.31
C VAL A 316 19.87 -21.04 26.46
N ASP A 317 19.08 -20.01 26.75
CA ASP A 317 19.33 -19.15 27.92
C ASP A 317 19.30 -19.99 29.21
N ILE A 318 20.23 -19.73 30.12
CA ILE A 318 20.42 -20.51 31.36
C ILE A 318 19.12 -20.50 32.19
N PHE A 319 18.37 -19.41 32.18
CA PHE A 319 17.09 -19.31 32.91
C PHE A 319 15.95 -20.12 32.29
N ILE A 320 16.09 -20.56 31.04
CA ILE A 320 15.09 -21.33 30.29
C ILE A 320 15.51 -22.80 30.19
N ASP A 321 16.77 -23.14 30.48
CA ASP A 321 17.30 -24.49 30.41
C ASP A 321 16.74 -25.40 31.51
N LEU A 322 15.59 -26.03 31.21
CA LEU A 322 14.97 -27.04 32.06
C LEU A 322 15.82 -28.32 32.21
N GLY A 323 16.81 -28.53 31.32
CA GLY A 323 17.75 -29.63 31.43
C GLY A 323 18.71 -29.43 32.60
N ALA A 324 19.12 -28.19 32.85
CA ALA A 324 20.02 -27.84 33.94
C ALA A 324 19.41 -28.13 35.33
N THR A 325 18.10 -27.98 35.51
CA THR A 325 17.39 -28.27 36.77
C THR A 325 16.90 -29.72 36.86
N SER A 326 17.18 -30.56 35.86
CA SER A 326 16.65 -31.93 35.82
C SER A 326 17.21 -32.84 36.91
N GLU A 327 18.42 -32.55 37.41
CA GLU A 327 19.05 -33.27 38.54
C GLU A 327 18.45 -32.89 39.90
N ASP A 328 17.89 -31.69 40.04
CA ASP A 328 17.25 -31.22 41.28
C ASP A 328 15.87 -31.85 41.51
N HIS A 329 15.24 -32.33 40.44
CA HIS A 329 14.01 -33.09 40.51
C HIS A 329 14.33 -34.56 40.84
N GLY A 330 14.45 -34.87 42.14
CA GLY A 330 14.65 -36.23 42.62
C GLY A 330 13.59 -37.22 42.09
N GLU A 331 13.93 -38.51 42.07
CA GLU A 331 13.07 -39.60 41.57
C GLU A 331 11.73 -39.65 42.32
N THR A 332 10.76 -38.89 41.83
CA THR A 332 9.36 -39.09 42.19
C THR A 332 9.01 -40.40 41.49
N GLY A 333 8.72 -41.49 42.22
CA GLY A 333 8.64 -42.87 41.71
C GLY A 333 7.66 -43.18 40.55
N ASN A 334 7.17 -42.17 39.83
CA ASN A 334 6.44 -42.25 38.58
C ASN A 334 7.36 -41.88 37.40
N ILE A 335 7.36 -42.71 36.35
CA ILE A 335 8.02 -42.38 35.08
C ILE A 335 7.29 -41.17 34.45
N LYS A 336 8.05 -40.27 33.80
CA LYS A 336 7.51 -39.18 32.98
C LYS A 336 6.47 -39.72 31.98
N ASP A 337 5.39 -38.97 31.76
CA ASP A 337 4.34 -39.34 30.81
C ASP A 337 4.92 -39.67 29.41
N VAL A 338 4.21 -40.49 28.62
CA VAL A 338 4.61 -40.90 27.26
C VAL A 338 4.90 -39.69 26.37
N THR A 339 4.19 -38.58 26.60
CA THR A 339 4.38 -37.29 25.91
C THR A 339 5.66 -36.55 26.33
N MET A 340 6.17 -36.84 27.53
CA MET A 340 7.33 -36.19 28.15
C MET A 340 8.62 -37.02 28.03
N GLN A 341 8.55 -38.19 27.37
CA GLN A 341 9.70 -39.03 27.06
C GLN A 341 10.26 -38.69 25.67
N ALA A 342 11.42 -38.05 25.63
CA ALA A 342 12.10 -37.72 24.37
C ALA A 342 12.37 -39.00 23.54
N GLY A 343 12.06 -38.95 22.25
CA GLY A 343 12.39 -40.03 21.31
C GLY A 343 11.61 -41.34 21.47
N LYS A 344 10.52 -41.36 22.26
CA LYS A 344 9.65 -42.55 22.37
C LYS A 344 9.09 -43.00 21.01
N GLN A 345 8.75 -42.05 20.15
CA GLN A 345 8.38 -42.28 18.74
C GLN A 345 9.51 -41.84 17.81
N ARG A 346 10.52 -42.69 17.63
CA ARG A 346 11.72 -42.37 16.82
C ARG A 346 11.40 -41.89 15.40
N ALA A 347 10.44 -42.53 14.74
CA ALA A 347 10.01 -42.17 13.39
C ALA A 347 9.46 -40.74 13.23
N VAL A 348 9.15 -40.04 14.33
CA VAL A 348 8.68 -38.65 14.32
C VAL A 348 9.84 -37.65 14.39
N LEU A 349 11.01 -38.05 14.91
CA LEU A 349 12.15 -37.17 15.11
C LEU A 349 12.67 -36.53 13.82
N PRO A 350 12.83 -37.23 12.68
CA PRO A 350 13.24 -36.60 11.43
C PRO A 350 12.22 -35.58 10.93
N LEU A 351 10.92 -35.81 11.16
CA LEU A 351 9.87 -34.88 10.75
C LEU A 351 9.95 -33.59 11.56
N ILE A 352 10.12 -33.69 12.89
CA ILE A 352 10.30 -32.52 13.76
C ILE A 352 11.55 -31.75 13.36
N ARG A 353 12.66 -32.44 13.09
CA ARG A 353 13.93 -31.83 12.66
C ARG A 353 13.78 -31.07 11.34
N LYS A 354 13.08 -31.66 10.36
CA LYS A 354 12.76 -30.99 9.09
C LYS A 354 11.90 -29.75 9.30
N PHE A 355 10.86 -29.84 10.14
CA PHE A 355 10.01 -28.67 10.46
C PHE A 355 10.82 -27.54 11.11
N ASN A 356 11.73 -27.91 12.01
CA ASN A 356 12.65 -26.98 12.68
C ASN A 356 13.65 -26.34 11.71
N GLU A 357 14.22 -27.11 10.78
CA GLU A 357 15.12 -26.60 9.75
C GLU A 357 14.38 -25.67 8.77
N HIS A 358 13.18 -26.05 8.34
CA HIS A 358 12.31 -25.22 7.49
C HIS A 358 11.96 -23.89 8.17
N SER A 359 11.49 -23.96 9.42
CA SER A 359 11.15 -22.77 10.21
C SER A 359 12.38 -21.87 10.42
N GLY A 360 13.54 -22.46 10.70
CA GLY A 360 14.81 -21.73 10.82
C GLY A 360 15.18 -21.01 9.52
N ARG A 361 15.15 -21.70 8.37
CA ARG A 361 15.44 -21.09 7.06
C ARG A 361 14.46 -19.96 6.70
N LEU A 362 13.18 -20.13 7.03
CA LEU A 362 12.17 -19.07 6.82
C LEU A 362 12.51 -17.83 7.67
N LEU A 363 12.88 -18.02 8.93
CA LEU A 363 13.32 -16.94 9.82
C LEU A 363 14.60 -16.29 9.32
N HIS A 364 15.62 -17.07 8.92
CA HIS A 364 16.86 -16.55 8.35
C HIS A 364 16.64 -15.80 7.04
N THR A 365 15.63 -16.17 6.25
CA THR A 365 15.26 -15.41 5.05
C THR A 365 14.69 -14.03 5.42
N ALA A 366 13.90 -13.95 6.49
CA ALA A 366 13.24 -12.72 6.93
C ALA A 366 14.17 -11.79 7.72
N LEU A 367 14.98 -12.36 8.62
CA LEU A 367 15.84 -11.63 9.56
C LEU A 367 17.30 -11.52 9.08
N GLY A 368 17.66 -12.22 7.99
CA GLY A 368 19.05 -12.50 7.62
C GLY A 368 19.61 -13.68 8.42
N GLU A 369 20.76 -14.22 7.98
CA GLU A 369 21.50 -15.13 8.86
C GLU A 369 21.82 -14.36 10.14
N PRO A 370 21.53 -14.92 11.34
CA PRO A 370 22.02 -14.34 12.57
C PRO A 370 23.52 -14.26 12.36
N ALA A 371 24.07 -13.04 12.32
CA ALA A 371 25.51 -12.88 12.33
C ALA A 371 25.97 -13.79 13.46
N ALA A 372 26.75 -14.82 13.14
CA ALA A 372 27.30 -15.74 14.13
C ALA A 372 28.08 -14.84 15.06
N LYS A 373 27.40 -14.34 16.10
CA LYS A 373 27.97 -13.50 17.13
C LYS A 373 28.91 -14.50 17.73
N ARG A 374 30.20 -14.38 17.34
CA ARG A 374 31.33 -14.90 18.09
C ARG A 374 30.89 -14.74 19.52
N ARG A 375 30.65 -15.86 20.20
CA ARG A 375 30.29 -15.89 21.61
C ARG A 375 31.46 -15.17 22.29
N ARG A 376 31.35 -13.85 22.40
CA ARG A 376 32.28 -13.04 23.14
C ARG A 376 31.97 -13.47 24.54
N LEU A 377 32.96 -14.11 25.16
CA LEU A 377 33.09 -14.38 26.59
C LEU A 377 33.21 -13.05 27.37
N ASP A 378 32.48 -12.03 26.93
CA ASP A 378 32.44 -10.69 27.45
C ASP A 378 31.01 -10.53 27.95
N GLU A 379 30.82 -10.27 29.24
CA GLU A 379 29.53 -9.97 29.86
C GLU A 379 28.88 -8.81 29.09
N GLY A 380 28.11 -9.15 28.07
CA GLY A 380 27.54 -8.21 27.14
C GLY A 380 26.32 -7.51 27.73
N PRO A 381 26.01 -6.28 27.26
CA PRO A 381 24.90 -5.44 27.72
C PRO A 381 23.50 -6.08 27.60
N ASP A 382 23.40 -7.24 26.95
CA ASP A 382 22.15 -7.99 26.77
C ASP A 382 21.57 -8.45 28.13
N HIS A 383 22.39 -8.82 29.14
CA HIS A 383 21.86 -9.19 30.46
C HIS A 383 21.20 -8.01 31.17
N ASN A 384 21.85 -6.84 31.15
CA ASN A 384 21.27 -5.63 31.73
C ASN A 384 19.99 -5.20 31.01
N SER A 385 19.89 -5.42 29.69
CA SER A 385 18.65 -5.17 28.93
C SER A 385 17.53 -6.16 29.26
N GLN A 386 17.86 -7.40 29.64
CA GLN A 386 16.88 -8.39 30.11
C GLN A 386 16.38 -8.07 31.53
N LEU A 387 17.22 -7.46 32.35
CA LEU A 387 16.87 -6.97 33.69
C LEU A 387 16.17 -5.61 33.67
N ASP A 388 16.12 -4.96 32.50
CA ASP A 388 15.52 -3.65 32.32
C ASP A 388 13.99 -3.79 32.29
N LEU A 389 13.35 -3.21 33.30
CA LEU A 389 11.91 -3.29 33.49
C LEU A 389 11.31 -1.93 33.14
N GLU A 390 10.65 -1.85 31.98
CA GLU A 390 10.10 -0.61 31.43
C GLU A 390 9.13 0.12 32.39
N ASP A 391 8.52 -0.61 33.33
CA ASP A 391 7.61 -0.07 34.35
C ASP A 391 8.32 0.55 35.57
N LEU A 392 9.59 0.22 35.79
CA LEU A 392 10.47 0.84 36.79
C LEU A 392 11.20 2.07 36.25
N HIS A 393 11.14 2.32 34.95
CA HIS A 393 11.59 3.59 34.39
C HIS A 393 10.70 4.72 34.90
N ASP A 394 11.34 5.80 35.36
CA ASP A 394 10.62 7.06 35.52
C ASP A 394 9.89 7.33 34.21
N ASN A 395 8.61 7.72 34.29
CA ASN A 395 7.84 8.10 33.11
C ASN A 395 8.72 9.04 32.29
N GLU A 396 9.20 8.58 31.13
CA GLU A 396 10.04 9.34 30.20
C GLU A 396 9.17 10.46 29.63
N GLY A 397 8.82 11.41 30.48
CA GLY A 397 8.46 12.75 30.08
C GLY A 397 9.73 13.26 29.49
N SER A 398 9.92 13.04 28.17
CA SER A 398 10.95 13.70 27.40
C SER A 398 10.92 15.13 27.90
N ALA A 399 11.97 15.56 28.60
CA ALA A 399 12.05 16.93 29.06
C ALA A 399 12.10 17.72 27.75
N GLY A 400 10.92 18.08 27.25
CA GLY A 400 10.77 18.67 25.92
C GLY A 400 11.71 19.84 25.89
N VAL A 401 12.40 20.05 24.77
CA VAL A 401 13.39 21.13 24.66
C VAL A 401 12.75 22.41 25.18
N LEU A 402 13.22 22.88 26.34
CA LEU A 402 12.61 24.00 27.04
C LEU A 402 12.93 25.25 26.22
N LEU A 403 11.95 25.68 25.42
CA LEU A 403 12.12 26.84 24.54
C LEU A 403 12.03 28.10 25.38
N ASP A 404 13.16 28.57 25.88
CA ASP A 404 13.25 29.85 26.57
C ASP A 404 13.15 30.99 25.54
N MET A 405 12.01 31.67 25.53
CA MET A 405 11.77 32.81 24.64
C MET A 405 12.51 34.03 25.19
N GLN A 406 13.71 34.30 24.66
CA GLN A 406 14.56 35.41 25.09
C GLN A 406 13.84 36.78 25.08
N ASP A 407 12.97 37.04 24.09
CA ASP A 407 12.23 38.30 23.95
C ASP A 407 10.71 38.08 23.87
N ARG A 408 10.06 37.77 25.00
CA ARG A 408 8.58 37.66 25.04
C ARG A 408 7.90 38.97 24.65
N GLN A 409 8.45 40.11 25.04
CA GLN A 409 7.86 41.43 24.78
C GLN A 409 7.78 41.72 23.27
N ARG A 410 8.86 41.48 22.50
CA ARG A 410 8.85 41.63 21.04
C ARG A 410 7.88 40.69 20.33
N TYR A 411 7.68 39.47 20.85
CA TYR A 411 6.69 38.55 20.28
C TYR A 411 5.27 39.13 20.39
N PHE A 412 4.91 39.69 21.54
CA PHE A 412 3.59 40.30 21.75
C PHE A 412 3.47 41.66 21.05
N GLU A 413 4.53 42.47 21.02
CA GLU A 413 4.55 43.75 20.31
C GLU A 413 4.47 43.58 18.79
N SER A 414 5.18 42.60 18.21
CA SER A 414 5.11 42.31 16.76
C SER A 414 3.71 41.88 16.35
N ARG A 415 3.05 41.02 17.15
CA ARG A 415 1.67 40.61 16.92
C ARG A 415 0.67 41.76 17.14
N ALA A 416 0.94 42.64 18.10
CA ALA A 416 0.18 43.86 18.32
C ALA A 416 0.36 44.86 17.17
N LEU A 417 1.55 44.96 16.57
CA LEU A 417 1.85 45.79 15.39
C LEU A 417 1.19 45.25 14.12
N GLU A 418 1.18 43.94 13.88
CA GLU A 418 0.43 43.34 12.77
C GLU A 418 -1.08 43.62 12.89
N SER A 419 -1.63 43.53 14.11
CA SER A 419 -3.04 43.83 14.38
C SER A 419 -3.34 45.34 14.32
N ALA A 420 -2.40 46.18 14.79
CA ALA A 420 -2.51 47.64 14.78
C ALA A 420 -2.29 48.25 13.39
N SER A 421 -1.69 47.53 12.44
CA SER A 421 -1.54 47.99 11.06
C SER A 421 -2.87 47.98 10.28
N GLN A 422 -3.87 47.22 10.74
CA GLN A 422 -5.24 47.28 10.20
C GLN A 422 -6.15 48.25 10.96
N ASP A 423 -5.91 48.45 12.26
CA ASP A 423 -6.64 49.39 13.12
C ASP A 423 -5.74 50.54 13.61
N ALA A 424 -5.09 51.25 12.68
CA ALA A 424 -4.15 52.35 12.97
C ALA A 424 -4.80 53.61 13.58
N ASN A 425 -5.99 53.49 14.17
CA ASN A 425 -6.69 54.59 14.84
C ASN A 425 -7.14 54.28 16.28
N SER A 426 -6.77 53.15 16.87
CA SER A 426 -7.11 52.82 18.27
C SER A 426 -5.89 52.67 19.18
N GLY A 427 -4.85 53.45 18.92
CA GLY A 427 -3.66 53.58 19.78
C GLY A 427 -3.83 54.57 20.93
N GLN A 428 -5.03 54.74 21.48
CA GLN A 428 -5.17 55.39 22.78
C GLN A 428 -4.90 54.32 23.84
N GLN A 429 -3.94 54.56 24.74
CA GLN A 429 -3.91 53.86 26.02
C GLN A 429 -5.29 54.05 26.66
N VAL A 430 -6.15 53.05 26.53
CA VAL A 430 -7.47 53.10 27.12
C VAL A 430 -7.25 53.01 28.62
N ASP A 431 -7.43 54.14 29.29
CA ASP A 431 -7.37 54.19 30.74
C ASP A 431 -8.46 53.25 31.29
N LEU A 432 -8.03 52.16 31.93
CA LEU A 432 -8.91 51.07 32.39
C LEU A 432 -10.03 51.62 33.27
N THR A 433 -9.73 52.64 34.07
CA THR A 433 -10.69 53.35 34.91
C THR A 433 -11.73 54.11 34.11
N ALA A 434 -11.33 54.86 33.08
CA ALA A 434 -12.26 55.56 32.19
C ALA A 434 -13.10 54.58 31.35
N ALA A 435 -12.52 53.46 30.90
CA ALA A 435 -13.26 52.41 30.18
C ALA A 435 -14.27 51.70 31.07
N LEU A 436 -13.91 51.42 32.32
CA LEU A 436 -14.83 50.80 33.30
C LEU A 436 -15.96 51.76 33.69
N GLN A 437 -15.67 53.07 33.79
CA GLN A 437 -16.70 54.08 34.00
C GLN A 437 -17.63 54.21 32.79
N GLY A 438 -17.08 54.29 31.57
CA GLY A 438 -17.88 54.28 30.34
C GLY A 438 -18.69 52.99 30.15
N MET A 439 -18.15 51.84 30.57
CA MET A 439 -18.88 50.56 30.57
C MET A 439 -20.02 50.57 31.59
N ARG A 440 -19.79 51.14 32.79
CA ARG A 440 -20.83 51.26 33.82
C ARG A 440 -21.96 52.20 33.37
N ASP A 441 -21.61 53.31 32.75
CA ASP A 441 -22.58 54.30 32.27
C ASP A 441 -23.36 53.77 31.06
N SER A 442 -22.71 53.02 30.15
CA SER A 442 -23.39 52.35 29.03
C SER A 442 -24.24 51.13 29.43
N LEU A 443 -23.96 50.50 30.58
CA LEU A 443 -24.86 49.51 31.18
C LEU A 443 -26.10 50.15 31.81
N GLY A 444 -26.01 51.43 32.19
CA GLY A 444 -27.12 52.20 32.71
C GLY A 444 -28.16 52.47 31.62
N GLY A 445 -29.31 51.80 31.69
CA GLY A 445 -30.38 51.96 30.70
C GLY A 445 -30.43 50.87 29.61
N TRP A 446 -29.51 49.90 29.64
CA TRP A 446 -29.49 48.77 28.71
C TRP A 446 -30.83 48.03 28.64
N SER A 447 -31.55 47.93 29.76
CA SER A 447 -32.87 47.27 29.80
C SER A 447 -33.94 47.99 28.98
N GLU A 448 -33.87 49.31 28.84
CA GLU A 448 -34.83 50.10 28.04
C GLU A 448 -34.41 50.13 26.57
N ASP A 449 -33.11 50.24 26.29
CA ASP A 449 -32.58 50.17 24.92
C ASP A 449 -32.80 48.80 24.29
N LEU A 450 -32.71 47.72 25.07
CA LEU A 450 -32.99 46.36 24.60
C LEU A 450 -34.48 46.12 24.33
N LYS A 451 -35.37 46.77 25.07
CA LYS A 451 -36.82 46.78 24.76
C LYS A 451 -37.12 47.55 23.47
N ASN A 452 -36.33 48.58 23.17
CA ASN A 452 -36.47 49.41 21.97
C ASN A 452 -35.67 48.90 20.76
N LEU A 453 -34.86 47.84 20.92
CA LEU A 453 -34.06 47.26 19.86
C LEU A 453 -34.95 46.60 18.79
N LYS A 454 -35.24 47.35 17.73
CA LYS A 454 -35.85 46.80 16.51
C LYS A 454 -34.72 46.42 15.56
N LEU A 455 -34.58 45.13 15.29
CA LEU A 455 -33.69 44.65 14.23
C LEU A 455 -34.16 45.26 12.91
N GLU A 456 -33.32 46.11 12.32
CA GLU A 456 -33.63 46.69 11.02
C GLU A 456 -33.61 45.58 9.96
N ASN A 457 -34.76 45.33 9.32
CA ASN A 457 -34.87 44.29 8.30
C ASN A 457 -33.82 44.44 7.19
N LYS A 458 -33.43 45.67 6.82
CA LYS A 458 -32.39 45.90 5.80
C LYS A 458 -31.01 45.39 6.24
N ALA A 459 -30.64 45.58 7.51
CA ALA A 459 -29.38 45.06 8.05
C ALA A 459 -29.41 43.53 8.13
N GLY A 460 -30.55 42.95 8.50
CA GLY A 460 -30.77 41.49 8.46
C GLY A 460 -30.68 40.92 7.04
N ASP A 461 -31.33 41.57 6.07
CA ASP A 461 -31.35 41.15 4.67
C ASP A 461 -29.96 41.25 4.03
N THR A 462 -29.22 42.32 4.30
CA THR A 462 -27.82 42.47 3.84
C THR A 462 -26.89 41.44 4.47
N ALA A 463 -27.05 41.12 5.76
CA ALA A 463 -26.32 40.02 6.40
C ALA A 463 -26.68 38.67 5.77
N LEU A 464 -27.95 38.41 5.49
CA LEU A 464 -28.39 37.19 4.81
C LEU A 464 -27.83 37.10 3.38
N ILE A 465 -27.86 38.19 2.62
CA ILE A 465 -27.32 38.26 1.25
C ILE A 465 -25.80 38.03 1.25
N THR A 466 -25.08 38.62 2.19
CA THR A 466 -23.62 38.41 2.31
C THR A 466 -23.26 36.99 2.73
N MET A 467 -24.02 36.38 3.65
CA MET A 467 -23.85 34.97 4.02
C MET A 467 -24.18 34.02 2.87
N THR A 468 -25.22 34.31 2.08
CA THR A 468 -25.67 33.47 0.96
C THR A 468 -24.85 33.65 -0.32
N LYS A 469 -24.18 34.79 -0.50
CA LYS A 469 -23.31 35.08 -1.67
C LYS A 469 -22.17 34.07 -1.86
N ASN A 470 -21.60 33.55 -0.77
CA ASN A 470 -20.57 32.52 -0.84
C ASN A 470 -21.14 31.16 -1.28
N VAL A 471 -22.37 30.85 -0.88
CA VAL A 471 -23.06 29.61 -1.24
C VAL A 471 -23.47 29.66 -2.71
N SER A 472 -24.02 30.78 -3.19
CA SER A 472 -24.37 30.96 -4.59
C SER A 472 -23.13 30.88 -5.51
N ALA A 473 -22.02 31.52 -5.14
CA ALA A 473 -20.77 31.42 -5.90
C ALA A 473 -20.25 29.98 -6.02
N ARG A 474 -20.32 29.18 -4.95
CA ARG A 474 -19.92 27.77 -4.98
C ARG A 474 -20.86 26.90 -5.83
N LEU A 475 -22.16 27.20 -5.80
CA LEU A 475 -23.16 26.48 -6.58
C LEU A 475 -23.01 26.78 -8.08
N GLU A 476 -22.77 28.04 -8.44
CA GLU A 476 -22.49 28.45 -9.83
C GLU A 476 -21.26 27.75 -10.41
N VAL A 477 -20.17 27.63 -9.63
CA VAL A 477 -18.96 26.92 -10.08
C VAL A 477 -19.25 25.43 -10.35
N LYS A 478 -20.08 24.78 -9.53
CA LYS A 478 -20.48 23.37 -9.73
C LYS A 478 -21.44 23.17 -10.91
N MET A 479 -22.25 24.18 -11.24
CA MET A 479 -23.23 24.11 -12.34
C MET A 479 -22.61 24.39 -13.72
N ARG A 480 -21.44 25.07 -13.77
CA ARG A 480 -20.74 25.34 -15.03
C ARG A 480 -20.22 24.03 -15.64
N LYS A 481 -20.61 23.75 -16.88
CA LYS A 481 -20.08 22.63 -17.68
C LYS A 481 -18.69 23.00 -18.22
N HIS A 482 -17.82 21.99 -18.35
CA HIS A 482 -16.50 22.14 -18.95
C HIS A 482 -16.66 22.24 -20.47
N ASP A 483 -16.82 23.46 -20.99
CA ASP A 483 -17.01 23.72 -22.43
C ASP A 483 -15.69 23.81 -23.22
N ILE A 484 -14.56 23.37 -22.63
CA ILE A 484 -13.24 23.43 -23.26
C ILE A 484 -12.98 22.09 -23.98
N PRO A 485 -12.70 22.08 -25.30
CA PRO A 485 -12.30 20.90 -26.03
C PRO A 485 -11.10 20.21 -25.39
N GLU A 486 -11.12 18.88 -25.36
CA GLU A 486 -10.08 18.06 -24.73
C GLU A 486 -8.68 18.30 -25.34
N SER A 487 -8.62 18.61 -26.64
CA SER A 487 -7.37 18.96 -27.34
C SER A 487 -6.74 20.25 -26.80
N LEU A 488 -7.55 21.30 -26.64
CA LEU A 488 -7.12 22.58 -26.11
C LEU A 488 -6.79 22.49 -24.63
N PHE A 489 -7.59 21.73 -23.87
CA PHE A 489 -7.34 21.47 -22.46
C PHE A 489 -5.97 20.80 -22.26
N ARG A 490 -5.66 19.77 -23.06
CA ARG A 490 -4.37 19.09 -23.01
C ARG A 490 -3.21 20.03 -23.33
N GLN A 491 -3.35 20.92 -24.32
CA GLN A 491 -2.34 21.94 -24.64
C GLN A 491 -2.14 22.95 -23.50
N LEU A 492 -3.22 23.38 -22.85
CA LEU A 492 -3.15 24.24 -21.67
C LEU A 492 -2.45 23.54 -20.51
N THR A 493 -2.78 22.28 -20.22
CA THR A 493 -2.11 21.48 -19.19
C THR A 493 -0.62 21.32 -19.50
N THR A 494 -0.26 20.97 -20.72
CA THR A 494 1.13 20.92 -21.21
C THR A 494 1.86 22.25 -20.98
N CYS A 495 1.25 23.37 -21.35
CA CYS A 495 1.87 24.68 -21.15
C CYS A 495 2.05 25.01 -19.66
N GLN A 496 1.06 24.68 -18.84
CA GLN A 496 1.11 24.90 -17.40
C GLN A 496 2.17 24.02 -16.72
N THR A 497 2.23 22.74 -17.05
CA THR A 497 3.22 21.82 -16.47
C THR A 497 4.63 22.21 -16.89
N ALA A 498 4.85 22.55 -18.16
CA ALA A 498 6.14 23.07 -18.62
C ALA A 498 6.55 24.37 -17.90
N ALA A 499 5.63 25.33 -17.75
CA ALA A 499 5.90 26.57 -17.02
C ALA A 499 6.23 26.32 -15.54
N ASN A 500 5.51 25.42 -14.89
CA ASN A 500 5.78 25.02 -13.51
C ASN A 500 7.15 24.34 -13.36
N GLU A 501 7.57 23.54 -14.34
CA GLU A 501 8.92 22.97 -14.34
C GLU A 501 10.00 24.04 -14.48
N PHE A 502 9.82 25.01 -15.39
CA PHE A 502 10.76 26.11 -15.52
C PHE A 502 10.83 26.95 -14.23
N LEU A 503 9.69 27.20 -13.58
CA LEU A 503 9.64 27.88 -12.27
C LEU A 503 10.34 27.06 -11.20
N ARG A 504 10.09 25.75 -11.12
CA ARG A 504 10.76 24.85 -10.16
C ARG A 504 12.27 24.86 -10.35
N GLN A 505 12.75 24.69 -11.58
CA GLN A 505 14.18 24.69 -11.89
C GLN A 505 14.83 26.06 -11.63
N PHE A 506 14.10 27.14 -11.93
CA PHE A 506 14.54 28.49 -11.59
C PHE A 506 14.72 28.69 -10.08
N TRP A 507 13.70 28.36 -9.28
CA TRP A 507 13.79 28.54 -7.82
C TRP A 507 14.81 27.60 -7.17
N LEU A 508 14.95 26.36 -7.64
CA LEU A 508 15.99 25.44 -7.17
C LEU A 508 17.41 25.96 -7.48
N SER A 509 17.61 26.59 -8.64
CA SER A 509 18.91 27.17 -9.00
C SER A 509 19.29 28.39 -8.16
N ILE A 510 18.30 29.13 -7.65
CA ILE A 510 18.49 30.33 -6.83
C ILE A 510 18.56 30.00 -5.34
N TYR A 511 17.71 29.10 -4.88
CA TYR A 511 17.58 28.66 -3.49
C TYR A 511 17.70 27.13 -3.43
N PRO A 512 18.92 26.58 -3.54
CA PRO A 512 19.11 25.15 -3.42
C PRO A 512 18.74 24.67 -2.02
N PRO A 513 18.05 23.52 -1.87
CA PRO A 513 17.79 22.93 -0.57
C PRO A 513 19.11 22.55 0.10
N VAL A 514 19.18 22.70 1.42
CA VAL A 514 20.39 22.41 2.23
C VAL A 514 20.90 20.98 2.04
N THR A 515 20.02 20.05 1.66
CA THR A 515 20.30 18.63 1.39
C THR A 515 21.19 18.40 0.15
N GLU A 516 21.21 19.31 -0.83
CA GLU A 516 22.04 19.16 -2.05
C GLU A 516 23.55 19.34 -1.78
N GLY A 517 23.95 19.91 -0.64
CA GLY A 517 25.36 20.10 -0.29
C GLY A 517 26.15 18.81 -0.05
N GLN A 518 25.48 17.65 0.04
CA GLN A 518 26.10 16.35 0.27
C GLN A 518 26.24 15.48 -0.98
N ILE A 519 25.72 15.92 -2.14
CA ILE A 519 25.84 15.17 -3.39
C ILE A 519 27.07 15.69 -4.15
N LEU A 520 28.01 14.80 -4.44
CA LEU A 520 29.31 15.08 -5.11
C LEU A 520 29.18 15.62 -6.56
N SER A 521 27.96 15.87 -7.06
CA SER A 521 27.66 16.45 -8.37
C SER A 521 26.94 17.80 -8.29
N ALA A 522 27.03 18.53 -7.17
CA ALA A 522 26.41 19.85 -7.06
C ALA A 522 27.01 20.83 -8.10
N ALA A 523 26.18 21.26 -9.06
CA ALA A 523 26.56 22.22 -10.10
C ALA A 523 27.17 23.49 -9.47
N SER A 524 28.21 24.04 -10.09
CA SER A 524 28.89 25.22 -9.56
C SER A 524 27.93 26.41 -9.44
N PRO A 525 28.14 27.36 -8.52
CA PRO A 525 27.29 28.55 -8.41
C PRO A 525 27.15 29.32 -9.74
N ALA A 526 28.19 29.32 -10.57
CA ALA A 526 28.16 29.91 -11.91
C ALA A 526 27.29 29.11 -12.90
N GLN A 527 27.35 27.78 -12.87
CA GLN A 527 26.46 26.93 -13.67
C GLN A 527 25.00 27.07 -13.23
N LYS A 528 24.74 27.18 -11.92
CA LYS A 528 23.40 27.44 -11.38
C LYS A 528 22.86 28.81 -11.83
N ALA A 529 23.70 29.86 -11.81
CA ALA A 529 23.33 31.18 -12.32
C ALA A 529 23.03 31.16 -13.83
N ALA A 530 23.83 30.45 -14.63
CA ALA A 530 23.58 30.28 -16.06
C ALA A 530 22.27 29.51 -16.33
N LYS A 531 21.99 28.47 -15.54
CA LYS A 531 20.71 27.72 -15.59
C LYS A 531 19.53 28.62 -15.25
N ALA A 532 19.63 29.44 -14.19
CA ALA A 532 18.61 30.42 -13.81
C ALA A 532 18.29 31.39 -14.94
N ALA A 533 19.33 31.94 -15.60
CA ALA A 533 19.18 32.84 -16.73
C ALA A 533 18.50 32.17 -17.94
N LYS A 534 18.87 30.91 -18.24
CA LYS A 534 18.23 30.11 -19.29
C LYS A 534 16.74 29.87 -19.00
N MET A 535 16.40 29.50 -17.76
CA MET A 535 15.02 29.23 -17.35
C MET A 535 14.15 30.50 -17.40
N ILE A 536 14.69 31.65 -16.99
CA ILE A 536 14.00 32.95 -17.13
C ILE A 536 13.72 33.30 -18.60
N GLY A 537 14.65 32.99 -19.50
CA GLY A 537 14.45 33.15 -20.94
C GLY A 537 13.28 32.32 -21.48
N TYR A 538 13.04 31.12 -20.95
CA TYR A 538 11.86 30.31 -21.30
C TYR A 538 10.58 30.82 -20.65
N LEU A 539 10.66 31.28 -19.39
CA LEU A 539 9.53 31.88 -18.67
C LEU A 539 9.01 33.14 -19.39
N GLY A 540 9.90 33.97 -19.94
CA GLY A 540 9.50 35.13 -20.75
C GLY A 540 8.66 34.78 -21.98
N LYS A 541 8.88 33.60 -22.58
CA LYS A 541 8.13 33.10 -23.75
C LYS A 541 6.79 32.44 -23.39
N THR A 542 6.52 32.20 -22.11
CA THR A 542 5.26 31.54 -21.70
C THR A 542 4.04 32.42 -21.99
N ARG A 543 4.17 33.74 -21.87
CA ARG A 543 3.09 34.70 -22.17
C ARG A 543 2.68 34.65 -23.64
N GLU A 544 3.64 34.65 -24.55
CA GLU A 544 3.41 34.50 -25.99
C GLU A 544 2.71 33.18 -26.33
N LYS A 545 3.09 32.09 -25.64
CA LYS A 545 2.44 30.78 -25.81
C LYS A 545 0.99 30.78 -25.32
N VAL A 546 0.70 31.42 -24.18
CA VAL A 546 -0.68 31.54 -23.67
C VAL A 546 -1.54 32.39 -24.60
N ASP A 547 -0.98 33.46 -25.16
CA ASP A 547 -1.67 34.31 -26.14
C ASP A 547 -1.94 33.54 -27.45
N ALA A 548 -1.01 32.71 -27.92
CA ALA A 548 -1.22 31.82 -29.06
C ALA A 548 -2.33 30.79 -28.81
N LEU A 549 -2.42 30.24 -27.60
CA LEU A 549 -3.50 29.33 -27.20
C LEU A 549 -4.85 30.04 -27.10
N ALA A 550 -4.89 31.29 -26.63
CA ALA A 550 -6.09 32.11 -26.63
C ALA A 550 -6.59 32.41 -28.06
N ILE A 551 -5.67 32.62 -29.02
CA ILE A 551 -6.01 32.76 -30.44
C ILE A 551 -6.55 31.45 -31.01
N SER A 552 -5.96 30.30 -30.66
CA SER A 552 -6.45 28.99 -31.09
C SER A 552 -7.87 28.72 -30.58
N ALA A 553 -8.14 29.06 -29.32
CA ALA A 553 -9.46 28.91 -28.73
C ALA A 553 -10.54 29.78 -29.37
N ARG A 554 -10.16 30.97 -29.86
CA ARG A 554 -11.06 31.82 -30.66
C ARG A 554 -11.49 31.13 -31.95
N ARG A 555 -10.63 30.30 -32.55
CA ARG A 555 -10.98 29.49 -33.74
C ARG A 555 -11.96 28.36 -33.39
N ASP A 556 -11.86 27.84 -32.17
CA ASP A 556 -12.73 26.77 -31.66
C ASP A 556 -14.04 27.30 -31.03
N GLY A 557 -14.31 28.61 -31.14
CA GLY A 557 -15.56 29.23 -30.67
C GLY A 557 -15.63 29.53 -29.17
N ILE A 558 -14.50 29.51 -28.46
CA ILE A 558 -14.41 29.77 -27.02
C ILE A 558 -13.94 31.20 -26.78
N ASP A 559 -14.52 31.84 -25.76
CA ASP A 559 -14.10 33.17 -25.33
C ASP A 559 -12.65 33.16 -24.81
N PRO A 560 -11.71 33.92 -25.43
CA PRO A 560 -10.32 33.99 -25.03
C PRO A 560 -10.14 34.50 -23.58
N GLY A 561 -11.09 35.30 -23.08
CA GLY A 561 -11.06 35.79 -21.70
C GLY A 561 -11.09 34.64 -20.66
N ARG A 562 -11.77 33.53 -20.96
CA ARG A 562 -11.83 32.38 -20.05
C ARG A 562 -10.47 31.69 -19.90
N ILE A 563 -9.68 31.62 -20.97
CA ILE A 563 -8.36 30.99 -20.95
C ILE A 563 -7.35 31.86 -20.21
N GLN A 564 -7.42 33.17 -20.41
CA GLN A 564 -6.60 34.10 -19.65
C GLN A 564 -6.92 34.03 -18.15
N VAL A 565 -8.19 33.90 -17.77
CA VAL A 565 -8.58 33.70 -16.36
C VAL A 565 -8.06 32.36 -15.83
N ALA A 566 -8.15 31.28 -16.61
CA ALA A 566 -7.67 29.96 -16.21
C ALA A 566 -6.14 29.93 -16.02
N MET A 567 -5.39 30.60 -16.91
CA MET A 567 -3.92 30.65 -16.86
C MET A 567 -3.35 31.76 -15.98
N LYS A 568 -4.21 32.65 -15.44
CA LYS A 568 -3.79 33.78 -14.60
C LYS A 568 -2.89 33.40 -13.42
N PRO A 569 -3.18 32.36 -12.62
CA PRO A 569 -2.30 31.99 -11.51
C PRO A 569 -0.88 31.61 -11.96
N MET A 570 -0.76 30.98 -13.14
CA MET A 570 0.53 30.64 -13.72
C MET A 570 1.25 31.89 -14.23
N LEU A 571 0.55 32.80 -14.92
CA LEU A 571 1.11 34.07 -15.37
C LEU A 571 1.57 34.95 -14.19
N ASP A 572 0.78 35.03 -13.11
CA ASP A 572 1.15 35.77 -11.90
C ASP A 572 2.43 35.20 -11.24
N ALA A 573 2.61 33.88 -11.27
CA ALA A 573 3.82 33.22 -10.76
C ALA A 573 5.04 33.49 -11.66
N VAL A 574 4.85 33.49 -12.99
CA VAL A 574 5.87 33.86 -13.98
C VAL A 574 6.30 35.32 -13.81
N ASP A 575 5.34 36.25 -13.72
CA ASP A 575 5.60 37.68 -13.58
C ASP A 575 6.37 37.97 -12.28
N LYS A 576 6.06 37.29 -11.18
CA LYS A 576 6.84 37.36 -9.93
C LYS A 576 8.28 36.87 -10.11
N ALA A 577 8.49 35.77 -10.81
CA ALA A 577 9.85 35.25 -11.07
C ALA A 577 10.66 36.20 -11.96
N LEU A 578 10.03 36.78 -13.00
CA LEU A 578 10.66 37.78 -13.88
C LEU A 578 11.02 39.07 -13.12
N ALA A 579 10.09 39.60 -12.31
CA ALA A 579 10.34 40.79 -11.50
C ALA A 579 11.48 40.56 -10.49
N PHE A 580 11.50 39.39 -9.85
CA PHE A 580 12.59 39.00 -8.94
C PHE A 580 13.95 38.96 -9.66
N TRP A 581 14.00 38.36 -10.84
CA TRP A 581 15.23 38.28 -11.64
C TRP A 581 15.73 39.66 -12.10
N GLN A 582 14.82 40.54 -12.50
CA GLN A 582 15.14 41.92 -12.88
C GLN A 582 15.71 42.72 -11.70
N ALA A 583 15.06 42.63 -10.52
CA ALA A 583 15.54 43.29 -9.31
C ALA A 583 16.94 42.79 -8.89
N ARG A 584 17.17 41.48 -8.99
CA ARG A 584 18.48 40.87 -8.72
C ARG A 584 19.54 41.31 -9.72
N SER A 585 19.23 41.26 -11.02
CA SER A 585 20.15 41.68 -12.08
C SER A 585 20.51 43.17 -11.99
N ALA A 586 19.56 44.03 -11.56
CA ALA A 586 19.83 45.44 -11.31
C ALA A 586 20.76 45.64 -10.11
N LYS A 587 20.59 44.86 -9.04
CA LYS A 587 21.45 44.90 -7.85
C LYS A 587 22.86 44.38 -8.14
N ASP A 588 23.00 43.35 -8.96
CA ASP A 588 24.29 42.79 -9.37
C ASP A 588 25.03 43.70 -10.37
N ARG A 589 24.32 44.58 -11.11
CA ARG A 589 24.94 45.63 -11.95
C ARG A 589 25.33 46.89 -11.17
N ALA A 590 24.72 47.12 -10.02
CA ALA A 590 24.98 48.27 -9.16
C ALA A 590 26.09 48.01 -8.13
N ARG A 591 26.49 46.75 -7.95
CA ARG A 591 27.70 46.30 -7.26
C ARG A 591 28.82 46.13 -8.26
#